data_AF-A0A1Y3M7K9-F1
#
_entry.id   AF-A0A1Y3M7K9-F1
#
_cell.length_a   1.000
_cell.length_b   1.000
_cell.length_c   1.000
_cell.angle_alpha   90.00
_cell.angle_beta   90.00
_cell.angle_gamma   90.00
#
_symmetry.space_group_name_H-M   'P 1'
#
loop_
_entity.id
_entity.type
_entity.pdbx_description
1 polymer ?
#
loop_
_entity_poly.entity_id
_entity_poly.type
_entity_poly.pdbx_seq_one_letter_code
_entity_poly.pdbx_strand_id
1 'polypeptide(L)'
;MNQIAFEDLFEEEKVEVAEIPVPLSPLQKDILGLLNSEEISALELCEQLIRSGKIPDERFTTDKPKAYGQVCLILEGFVTEGKLTFIKNDEKRDRVYKMKEEVSNT
;
A
#
# COMPACT_ATOMS: atom_id res chain seq x y z
N MET A 1 -36.56 -7.99 -6.45
CA MET A 1 -35.52 -7.49 -5.53
C MET A 1 -34.21 -8.01 -6.08
N ASN A 2 -33.41 -7.16 -6.71
CA ASN A 2 -32.11 -7.56 -7.23
C ASN A 2 -31.11 -7.47 -6.09
N GLN A 3 -30.78 -8.62 -5.53
CA GLN A 3 -29.71 -8.77 -4.57
C GLN A 3 -28.40 -8.79 -5.36
N ILE A 4 -27.64 -7.70 -5.28
CA ILE A 4 -26.29 -7.65 -5.85
C ILE A 4 -25.43 -8.56 -4.94
N ALA A 5 -24.85 -9.63 -5.50
CA ALA A 5 -23.96 -10.52 -4.77
C ALA A 5 -22.64 -9.78 -4.46
N PHE A 6 -22.02 -10.04 -3.30
CA PHE A 6 -20.79 -9.35 -2.89
C PHE A 6 -19.61 -9.69 -3.83
N GLU A 7 -19.69 -10.82 -4.52
CA GLU A 7 -18.77 -11.23 -5.58
C GLU A 7 -18.82 -10.31 -6.83
N ASP A 8 -19.93 -9.61 -7.07
CA ASP A 8 -20.12 -8.70 -8.23
C ASP A 8 -19.51 -7.30 -7.99
N LEU A 9 -19.11 -7.00 -6.75
CA LEU A 9 -18.42 -5.73 -6.42
C LEU A 9 -16.92 -5.77 -6.67
N PHE A 10 -16.38 -6.97 -6.94
CA PHE A 10 -14.98 -7.21 -7.30
C PHE A 10 -14.89 -7.85 -8.69
N GLU A 11 -15.67 -7.35 -9.65
CA GLU A 11 -15.34 -7.57 -11.06
C GLU A 11 -13.94 -7.02 -11.31
N GLU A 12 -12.96 -7.92 -11.23
CA GLU A 12 -11.62 -7.75 -11.76
C GLU A 12 -11.77 -7.41 -13.23
N GLU A 13 -11.71 -6.11 -13.51
CA GLU A 13 -11.56 -5.57 -14.85
C GLU A 13 -10.23 -6.12 -15.38
N LYS A 14 -10.29 -7.27 -16.06
CA LYS A 14 -9.20 -7.82 -16.88
C LYS A 14 -9.02 -6.89 -18.07
N VAL A 15 -8.41 -5.74 -17.82
CA VAL A 15 -7.87 -4.91 -18.89
C VAL A 15 -6.52 -5.50 -19.22
N GLU A 16 -6.41 -6.11 -20.40
CA GLU A 16 -5.13 -6.38 -21.06
C GLU A 16 -4.45 -5.03 -21.33
N VAL A 17 -3.78 -4.48 -20.33
CA VAL A 17 -3.06 -3.21 -20.42
C VAL A 17 -1.69 -3.50 -21.03
N ALA A 18 -1.54 -3.15 -22.31
CA ALA A 18 -0.23 -2.88 -22.89
C ALA A 18 0.56 -1.96 -21.93
N GLU A 19 1.83 -2.29 -21.66
CA GLU A 19 2.72 -1.69 -20.66
C GLU A 19 2.97 -0.18 -20.86
N ILE A 20 1.96 0.66 -20.64
CA ILE A 20 2.14 2.10 -20.47
C ILE A 20 2.24 2.30 -18.95
N PRO A 21 3.39 2.77 -18.41
CA PRO A 21 3.51 2.95 -16.98
C PRO A 21 2.49 3.99 -16.51
N VAL A 22 1.47 3.54 -15.78
CA VAL A 22 0.44 4.40 -15.20
C VAL A 22 1.16 5.39 -14.28
N PRO A 23 0.93 6.71 -14.44
CA PRO A 23 1.57 7.69 -13.58
C PRO A 23 1.14 7.47 -12.13
N LEU A 24 2.12 7.41 -11.23
CA LEU A 24 1.87 7.25 -9.80
C LEU A 24 0.96 8.36 -9.26
N SER A 25 -0.04 7.97 -8.49
CA SER A 25 -0.88 8.88 -7.72
C SER A 25 -0.05 9.70 -6.72
N PRO A 26 -0.54 10.87 -6.27
CA PRO A 26 0.16 11.66 -5.24
C PRO A 26 0.48 10.86 -3.98
N LEU A 27 -0.47 10.06 -3.49
CA LEU A 27 -0.27 9.23 -2.30
C LEU A 27 0.78 8.13 -2.52
N GLN A 28 0.81 7.50 -3.70
CA GLN A 28 1.86 6.55 -4.05
C GLN A 28 3.25 7.19 -4.03
N LYS A 29 3.38 8.41 -4.54
CA LYS A 29 4.65 9.17 -4.48
C LYS A 29 5.05 9.52 -3.06
N ASP A 30 4.09 9.97 -2.25
CA ASP A 30 4.33 10.28 -0.84
C ASP A 30 4.77 9.02 -0.07
N ILE A 31 4.15 7.85 -0.31
CA ILE A 31 4.57 6.57 0.28
C ILE A 31 6.00 6.22 -0.13
N LEU A 32 6.32 6.28 -1.43
CA LEU A 32 7.69 6.03 -1.91
C LEU A 32 8.71 6.99 -1.30
N GLY A 33 8.33 8.25 -1.05
CA GLY A 33 9.21 9.23 -0.42
C GLY A 33 9.50 8.96 1.06
N LEU A 34 8.66 8.18 1.75
CA LEU A 34 8.86 7.79 3.15
C LEU A 34 9.58 6.45 3.31
N LEU A 35 9.63 5.65 2.24
CA LEU A 35 10.36 4.40 2.22
C LEU A 35 11.86 4.67 2.21
N ASN A 36 12.61 3.97 3.05
CA ASN A 36 14.07 4.00 3.10
C ASN A 36 14.62 2.57 2.93
N SER A 37 15.94 2.39 3.09
CA SER A 37 16.56 1.05 3.03
C SER A 37 16.25 0.18 4.25
N GLU A 38 15.65 0.74 5.30
CA GLU A 38 15.26 0.00 6.51
C GLU A 38 13.87 -0.63 6.34
N GLU A 39 13.53 -1.53 7.25
CA GLU A 39 12.18 -2.08 7.33
C GLU A 39 11.24 -1.03 7.90
N ILE A 40 10.05 -0.93 7.33
CA ILE A 40 9.01 -0.02 7.82
C ILE A 40 7.66 -0.71 7.81
N SER A 41 6.89 -0.45 8.86
CA SER A 41 5.56 -1.02 9.01
C SER A 41 4.50 -0.17 8.33
N ALA A 42 3.41 -0.79 7.88
CA ALA A 42 2.30 -0.09 7.27
C ALA A 42 1.62 0.86 8.25
N LEU A 43 1.53 0.51 9.54
CA LEU A 43 1.05 1.44 10.57
C LEU A 43 1.98 2.63 10.71
N GLU A 44 3.29 2.42 10.80
CA GLU A 44 4.25 3.52 10.93
C GLU A 44 4.20 4.47 9.72
N LEU A 45 4.09 3.92 8.50
CA LEU A 45 3.85 4.71 7.30
C LEU A 45 2.58 5.56 7.40
N CYS A 46 1.47 4.98 7.89
CA CYS A 46 0.23 5.73 8.10
C CYS A 46 0.45 6.88 9.09
N GLU A 47 1.11 6.64 10.23
CA GLU A 47 1.37 7.68 11.22
C GLU A 47 2.24 8.81 10.66
N GLN A 48 3.25 8.50 9.85
CA GLN A 48 4.08 9.50 9.19
C GLN A 48 3.30 10.32 8.15
N LEU A 49 2.43 9.66 7.36
CA LEU A 49 1.56 10.33 6.40
C LEU A 49 0.53 11.25 7.08
N ILE A 50 -0.05 10.81 8.20
CA ILE A 50 -0.97 11.61 9.03
C ILE A 50 -0.27 12.85 9.57
N ARG A 51 0.90 12.67 10.22
CA ARG A 51 1.70 13.78 10.77
C ARG A 51 2.12 14.79 9.70
N SER A 52 2.32 14.32 8.47
CA SER A 52 2.69 15.15 7.32
C SER A 52 1.49 15.76 6.59
N GLY A 53 0.26 15.52 7.07
CA GLY A 53 -0.97 16.03 6.47
C GLY A 53 -1.31 15.42 5.10
N LYS A 54 -0.73 14.26 4.77
CA LYS A 54 -0.93 13.58 3.48
C LYS A 54 -2.20 12.72 3.45
N ILE A 55 -2.63 12.25 4.61
CA ILE A 55 -3.89 11.54 4.81
C ILE A 55 -4.57 12.07 6.08
N PRO A 56 -5.91 11.99 6.17
CA PRO A 56 -6.61 12.45 7.37
C PRO A 56 -6.37 11.52 8.57
N ASP A 57 -6.34 12.10 9.77
CA ASP A 57 -6.28 11.37 11.04
C ASP A 57 -7.66 10.79 11.43
N GLU A 58 -8.29 10.09 10.50
CA GLU A 58 -9.53 9.38 10.77
C GLU A 58 -9.23 7.95 11.21
N ARG A 59 -9.75 7.57 12.39
CA ARG A 59 -9.49 6.26 13.00
C ARG A 59 -10.78 5.48 13.24
N PHE A 60 -10.64 4.16 13.30
CA PHE A 60 -11.67 3.29 13.86
C PHE A 60 -11.65 3.35 15.39
N THR A 61 -12.65 2.75 16.04
CA THR A 61 -12.67 2.61 17.52
C THR A 61 -11.52 1.78 18.07
N THR A 62 -10.81 1.03 17.21
CA THR A 62 -9.60 0.26 17.52
C THR A 62 -8.32 1.09 17.40
N ASP A 63 -8.42 2.41 17.24
CA ASP A 63 -7.32 3.36 17.05
C ASP A 63 -6.52 3.20 15.74
N LYS A 64 -6.89 2.21 14.92
CA LYS A 64 -6.26 1.98 13.62
C LYS A 64 -6.70 3.04 12.60
N PRO A 65 -5.77 3.66 11.84
CA PRO A 65 -6.11 4.60 10.77
C PRO A 65 -7.03 3.96 9.73
N LYS A 66 -8.10 4.67 9.33
CA LYS A 66 -9.02 4.20 8.28
C LYS A 66 -8.30 4.03 6.94
N ALA A 67 -7.29 4.86 6.69
CA ALA A 67 -6.44 4.80 5.50
C ALA A 67 -5.52 3.57 5.46
N TYR A 68 -5.36 2.82 6.56
CA TYR A 68 -4.45 1.67 6.63
C TYR A 68 -4.70 0.65 5.52
N GLY A 69 -5.98 0.33 5.24
CA GLY A 69 -6.32 -0.62 4.17
C GLY A 69 -5.84 -0.16 2.79
N GLN A 70 -6.05 1.12 2.48
CA GLN A 70 -5.59 1.73 1.23
C GLN A 70 -4.06 1.75 1.13
N VAL A 71 -3.36 2.09 2.23
CA VAL A 71 -1.89 2.08 2.27
C VAL A 71 -1.37 0.65 2.05
N CYS A 72 -1.96 -0.37 2.68
CA CYS A 72 -1.59 -1.76 2.41
C CYS A 72 -1.80 -2.13 0.95
N LEU A 73 -2.92 -1.79 0.32
CA LEU A 73 -3.16 -2.07 -1.10
C LEU A 73 -2.10 -1.45 -2.01
N ILE A 74 -1.69 -0.21 -1.73
CA ILE A 74 -0.61 0.46 -2.47
C ILE A 74 0.72 -0.27 -2.29
N LEU A 75 1.05 -0.67 -1.05
CA LEU A 75 2.29 -1.39 -0.76
C LEU A 75 2.32 -2.77 -1.44
N GLU A 76 1.20 -3.50 -1.46
CA GLU A 76 1.09 -4.75 -2.24
C GLU A 76 1.31 -4.51 -3.73
N GLY A 77 0.75 -3.42 -4.28
CA GLY A 77 1.04 -2.99 -5.66
C GLY A 77 2.55 -2.82 -5.90
N PHE A 78 3.26 -2.13 -5.01
CA PHE A 78 4.71 -1.99 -5.12
C PHE A 78 5.49 -3.29 -4.94
N VAL A 79 4.98 -4.25 -4.18
CA VAL A 79 5.56 -5.60 -4.12
C VAL A 79 5.37 -6.32 -5.45
N THR A 80 4.18 -6.25 -6.06
CA THR A 80 3.93 -6.85 -7.38
C THR A 80 4.76 -6.21 -8.49
N GLU A 81 5.02 -4.90 -8.41
CA GLU A 81 5.93 -4.17 -9.30
C GLU A 81 7.43 -4.45 -9.03
N GLY A 82 7.75 -5.20 -7.96
CA GLY A 82 9.12 -5.52 -7.58
C GLY A 82 9.91 -4.37 -6.95
N LYS A 83 9.25 -3.28 -6.54
CA LYS A 83 9.88 -2.14 -5.83
C LYS A 83 10.09 -2.42 -4.35
N LEU A 84 9.18 -3.19 -3.75
CA LEU A 84 9.22 -3.56 -2.34
C LEU A 84 9.34 -5.07 -2.15
N THR A 85 9.86 -5.45 -1.00
CA THR A 85 9.81 -6.82 -0.46
C THR A 85 8.89 -6.82 0.76
N PHE A 86 7.89 -7.70 0.75
CA PHE A 86 7.10 -7.98 1.94
C PHE A 86 7.93 -8.84 2.90
N ILE A 87 8.10 -8.38 4.14
CA ILE A 87 8.95 -9.04 5.14
C ILE A 87 8.13 -9.96 6.04
N LYS A 88 7.11 -9.41 6.70
CA LYS A 88 6.28 -10.18 7.64
C LYS A 88 4.93 -9.53 7.90
N ASN A 89 4.01 -10.35 8.42
CA ASN A 89 2.75 -9.92 9.00
C ASN A 89 2.80 -10.24 10.49
N ASP A 90 2.82 -9.20 11.33
CA ASP A 90 2.90 -9.33 12.78
C ASP A 90 1.51 -9.63 13.34
N GLU A 91 1.18 -10.92 13.48
CA GLU A 91 -0.07 -11.42 14.07
C GLU A 91 -1.37 -10.77 13.53
N LYS A 92 -1.40 -10.39 12.25
CA LYS A 92 -2.52 -9.65 11.61
C LYS A 92 -2.72 -8.23 12.11
N ARG A 93 -1.84 -7.72 12.98
CA ARG A 93 -1.88 -6.35 13.50
C ARG A 93 -1.24 -5.36 12.53
N ASP A 94 -0.08 -5.72 12.00
CA ASP A 94 0.72 -4.86 11.14
C ASP A 94 1.48 -5.65 10.05
N ARG A 95 1.83 -4.97 8.97
CA ARG A 95 2.59 -5.53 7.85
C ARG A 95 3.88 -4.75 7.67
N VAL A 96 4.99 -5.45 7.51
CA VAL A 96 6.32 -4.85 7.38
C VAL A 96 6.86 -5.07 5.98
N TYR A 97 7.40 -4.00 5.40
CA TYR A 97 7.94 -3.96 4.05
C TYR A 97 9.36 -3.36 4.07
N LYS A 98 10.15 -3.67 3.05
CA LYS A 98 11.48 -3.11 2.84
C LYS A 98 11.66 -2.76 1.36
N MET A 99 12.39 -1.68 1.05
CA MET A 99 12.81 -1.43 -0.33
C MET A 99 13.62 -2.60 -0.87
N LYS A 100 13.34 -2.99 -2.12
CA LYS A 100 14.19 -3.96 -2.81
C LYS A 100 15.49 -3.26 -3.19
N GLU A 101 16.61 -3.77 -2.70
CA GLU A 101 17.92 -3.28 -3.12
C GLU A 101 18.10 -3.61 -4.60
N GLU A 102 18.35 -2.59 -5.43
CA GLU A 102 18.77 -2.81 -6.81
C GLU A 102 20.13 -3.49 -6.77
N VAL A 103 20.14 -4.81 -6.97
CA VAL A 103 21.36 -5.58 -7.12
C VAL A 103 22.01 -5.09 -8.41
N SER A 104 22.92 -4.13 -8.28
CA SER A 104 23.77 -3.68 -9.35
C SER A 104 24.73 -4.82 -9.70
N ASN A 105 24.28 -5.75 -10.53
CA ASN A 105 25.17 -6.74 -11.13
C ASN A 105 26.11 -5.99 -12.08
N THR A 106 27.30 -5.69 -11.60
CA THR A 106 28.46 -5.25 -12.40
C THR A 106 29.17 -6.47 -12.96
#